data_AF-A0A1G6LF99-F1
#
_entry.id   AF-A0A1G6LF99-F1
#
_cell.length_a   1.000
_cell.length_b   1.000
_cell.length_c   1.000
_cell.angle_alpha   90.00
_cell.angle_beta   90.00
_cell.angle_gamma   90.00
#
_symmetry.space_group_name_H-M   'P 1'
#
loop_
_entity.id
_entity.type
_entity.pdbx_description
1 polymer ?
#
loop_
_entity_poly.entity_id
_entity_poly.type
_entity_poly.pdbx_seq_one_letter_code
_entity_poly.pdbx_strand_id
1 'polypeptide(L)'
;MKSVEDYRHMERRYVEQKLHVYSKMLIDFCLKNQAATLLLVNQQEKEEIAREDHHLLQNWSYYSLKAKISYKAAKAGIQVIVE
;
A
#
# COMPACT_ATOMS: atom_id res chain seq x y z
N MET A 1 -13.99 30.04 1.00
CA MET A 1 -13.10 29.05 1.66
C MET A 1 -13.48 27.67 1.12
N LYS A 2 -12.54 26.85 0.66
CA LYS A 2 -12.83 25.44 0.38
C LYS A 2 -13.24 24.76 1.68
N SER A 3 -14.24 23.88 1.64
CA SER A 3 -14.73 23.21 2.84
C SER A 3 -13.65 22.26 3.36
N VAL A 4 -13.64 21.99 4.66
CA VAL A 4 -12.78 20.97 5.27
C VAL A 4 -12.98 19.61 4.58
N GLU A 5 -14.19 19.35 4.09
CA GLU A 5 -14.53 18.15 3.31
C GLU A 5 -13.78 18.07 1.97
N ASP A 6 -13.63 19.19 1.26
CA ASP A 6 -12.89 19.24 -0.01
C ASP A 6 -11.43 18.83 0.19
N TYR A 7 -10.82 19.31 1.28
CA TYR A 7 -9.45 18.95 1.64
C TYR A 7 -9.31 17.46 1.97
N ARG A 8 -10.27 16.89 2.72
CA ARG A 8 -10.30 15.44 3.01
C ARG A 8 -10.43 14.60 1.74
N HIS A 9 -11.26 15.04 0.77
CA HIS A 9 -11.37 14.36 -0.51
C HIS A 9 -10.09 14.44 -1.34
N MET A 10 -9.43 15.61 -1.35
CA MET A 10 -8.14 15.78 -2.03
C MET A 10 -7.05 14.90 -1.41
N GLU A 11 -6.99 14.85 -0.08
CA GLU A 11 -6.05 14.00 0.67
C GLU A 11 -6.26 12.52 0.34
N ARG A 12 -7.51 12.04 0.40
CA ARG A 12 -7.82 10.64 0.05
C ARG A 12 -7.41 10.29 -1.37
N ARG A 13 -7.68 11.17 -2.34
CA ARG A 13 -7.27 10.98 -3.75
C ARG A 13 -5.74 10.94 -3.89
N TYR A 14 -5.05 11.82 -3.18
CA TYR A 14 -3.59 11.87 -3.19
C TYR A 14 -2.98 10.57 -2.63
N VAL A 15 -3.49 10.11 -1.48
CA VAL A 15 -3.08 8.83 -0.88
C VAL A 15 -3.34 7.68 -1.85
N GLU A 16 -4.55 7.57 -2.41
CA GLU A 16 -4.89 6.49 -3.34
C GLU A 16 -3.94 6.46 -4.54
N GLN A 17 -3.63 7.63 -5.12
CA GLN A 17 -2.67 7.75 -6.21
C GLN A 17 -1.28 7.27 -5.80
N LYS A 18 -0.78 7.68 -4.62
CA LYS A 18 0.51 7.23 -4.10
C LYS A 18 0.55 5.72 -3.89
N LEU A 19 -0.48 5.13 -3.29
CA LEU A 19 -0.60 3.67 -3.13
C LEU A 19 -0.57 2.95 -4.48
N HIS A 20 -1.24 3.50 -5.51
CA HIS A 20 -1.19 2.96 -6.87
C HIS A 20 0.20 3.03 -7.48
N VAL A 21 0.91 4.14 -7.30
CA VAL A 21 2.27 4.32 -7.81
C VAL A 21 3.23 3.38 -7.11
N TYR A 22 3.26 3.36 -5.77
CA TYR A 22 4.18 2.52 -5.01
C TYR A 22 3.94 1.03 -5.23
N SER A 23 2.68 0.58 -5.25
CA SER A 23 2.38 -0.82 -5.57
C SER A 23 2.86 -1.20 -6.98
N LYS A 24 2.79 -0.29 -7.96
CA LYS A 24 3.35 -0.58 -9.30
C LYS A 24 4.88 -0.63 -9.27
N MET A 25 5.50 0.36 -8.64
CA MET A 25 6.96 0.44 -8.55
C MET A 25 7.57 -0.80 -7.90
N LEU A 26 6.93 -1.34 -6.85
CA LEU A 26 7.36 -2.57 -6.19
C LEU A 26 7.32 -3.76 -7.14
N ILE A 27 6.22 -3.94 -7.88
CA ILE A 27 6.08 -5.05 -8.83
C ILE A 27 7.05 -4.90 -10.01
N ASP A 28 7.20 -3.69 -10.55
CA ASP A 28 8.17 -3.41 -11.61
C ASP A 28 9.60 -3.72 -11.14
N PHE A 29 9.91 -3.44 -9.87
CA PHE A 29 11.19 -3.82 -9.27
C PHE A 29 11.37 -5.34 -9.19
N CYS A 30 10.35 -6.08 -8.73
CA CYS A 30 10.38 -7.55 -8.71
C CYS A 30 10.57 -8.14 -10.11
N LEU A 31 9.87 -7.61 -11.12
CA LEU A 31 10.00 -8.04 -12.51
C LEU A 31 11.39 -7.80 -13.07
N LYS A 32 11.99 -6.63 -12.81
CA LYS A 32 13.37 -6.32 -13.23
C LYS A 32 14.40 -7.26 -12.62
N ASN A 33 14.19 -7.71 -11.39
CA ASN A 33 15.07 -8.63 -10.68
C ASN A 33 14.68 -10.10 -10.85
N GLN A 34 13.69 -10.40 -11.71
CA GLN A 34 13.16 -11.75 -11.93
C GLN A 34 12.76 -12.48 -10.64
N ALA A 35 12.22 -11.74 -9.67
CA ALA A 35 11.75 -12.31 -8.41
C ALA A 35 10.42 -13.05 -8.61
N ALA A 36 10.40 -14.34 -8.28
CA ALA A 36 9.19 -15.18 -8.35
C ALA A 36 8.27 -15.00 -7.13
N THR A 37 8.85 -14.65 -5.96
CA THR A 37 8.12 -14.59 -4.68
C THR A 37 8.41 -13.28 -3.95
N LEU A 38 7.35 -12.62 -3.50
CA LEU A 38 7.38 -11.42 -2.66
C LEU A 38 6.91 -11.81 -1.25
N LEU A 39 7.82 -11.74 -0.28
CA LEU A 39 7.50 -11.94 1.13
C LEU A 39 7.20 -10.60 1.81
N LEU A 40 6.00 -10.45 2.35
CA LEU A 40 5.59 -9.29 3.14
C LEU A 40 5.68 -9.65 4.63
N VAL A 41 6.79 -9.28 5.27
CA VAL A 41 7.05 -9.50 6.71
C VAL A 41 6.58 -8.35 7.60
N ASN A 42 6.33 -8.67 8.87
CA ASN A 42 6.04 -7.76 9.99
C ASN A 42 4.73 -6.97 9.81
N GLN A 43 3.64 -7.64 9.42
CA GLN A 43 2.35 -6.96 9.29
C GLN A 43 1.76 -6.57 10.66
N GLN A 44 1.89 -7.43 11.67
CA GLN A 44 1.33 -7.18 13.02
C GLN A 44 2.04 -6.03 13.75
N GLU A 45 3.38 -6.02 13.74
CA GLU A 45 4.19 -4.99 14.40
C GLU A 45 3.97 -3.60 13.78
N LYS A 46 3.82 -3.53 12.45
CA LYS A 46 3.51 -2.28 11.75
C LYS A 46 2.08 -1.81 11.98
N GLU A 47 1.13 -2.72 12.14
CA GLU A 47 -0.25 -2.37 12.52
C GLU A 47 -0.33 -1.85 13.96
N GLU A 48 0.48 -2.36 14.88
CA GLU A 48 0.59 -1.86 16.27
C GLU A 48 1.25 -0.49 16.34
N ILE A 49 2.39 -0.29 15.67
CA ILE A 49 3.04 1.03 15.59
C ILE A 49 2.11 2.07 14.94
N ALA A 50 1.35 1.67 13.91
CA ALA A 50 0.41 2.56 13.25
C ALA A 50 -0.86 2.82 14.08
N ARG A 51 -1.21 1.97 15.07
CA ARG A 51 -2.26 2.28 16.05
C ARG A 51 -1.83 3.35 17.04
N GLU A 52 -0.56 3.36 17.44
CA GLU A 52 -0.01 4.40 18.33
C GLU A 52 0.06 5.76 17.64
N ASP A 53 0.35 5.76 16.33
CA ASP A 53 0.36 6.98 15.52
C ASP A 53 -0.97 7.15 14.77
N HIS A 54 -1.95 7.78 15.44
CA HIS A 54 -3.31 8.02 14.95
C HIS A 54 -3.39 8.60 13.53
N HIS A 55 -2.33 9.26 13.05
CA HIS A 55 -2.29 9.93 11.76
C HIS A 55 -1.84 8.99 10.62
N LEU A 56 -1.07 7.94 10.93
CA LEU A 56 -0.57 6.98 9.95
C LEU A 56 -1.69 6.10 9.38
N LEU A 57 -2.58 5.56 10.22
CA LEU A 57 -3.70 4.70 9.78
C LEU A 57 -4.84 5.47 9.11
N GLN A 58 -5.15 6.68 9.59
CA GLN A 58 -6.22 7.50 9.01
C GLN A 58 -5.92 7.88 7.56
N ASN A 59 -4.63 8.07 7.25
CA ASN A 59 -4.21 8.52 5.93
C ASN A 59 -3.70 7.40 5.05
N TRP A 60 -3.14 6.31 5.57
CA TRP A 60 -2.67 5.17 4.76
C TRP A 60 -3.35 3.89 5.20
N SER A 61 -4.35 3.44 4.44
CA SER A 61 -4.95 2.13 4.68
C SER A 61 -3.98 1.03 4.23
N TYR A 62 -3.19 0.51 5.17
CA TYR A 62 -2.27 -0.62 4.96
C TYR A 62 -2.97 -1.81 4.28
N TYR A 63 -4.23 -2.05 4.66
CA TYR A 63 -5.12 -3.00 4.01
C TYR A 63 -5.29 -2.74 2.50
N SER A 64 -5.52 -1.50 2.08
CA SER A 64 -5.66 -1.15 0.67
C SER A 64 -4.34 -1.23 -0.10
N LEU A 65 -3.21 -0.96 0.56
CA LEU A 65 -1.89 -1.15 -0.04
C LEU A 65 -1.64 -2.63 -0.32
N LYS A 66 -1.83 -3.49 0.70
CA LYS A 66 -1.69 -4.95 0.59
C LYS A 66 -2.57 -5.50 -0.53
N ALA A 67 -3.85 -5.11 -0.57
CA ALA A 67 -4.76 -5.52 -1.63
C ALA A 67 -4.27 -5.11 -3.04
N LYS A 68 -3.77 -3.89 -3.22
CA LYS A 68 -3.22 -3.42 -4.51
C LYS A 68 -1.95 -4.17 -4.90
N ILE A 69 -1.07 -4.46 -3.94
CA ILE A 69 0.15 -5.25 -4.18
C ILE A 69 -0.22 -6.67 -4.59
N SER A 70 -1.05 -7.37 -3.81
CA SER A 70 -1.49 -8.75 -4.11
C SER A 70 -2.15 -8.85 -5.48
N TYR A 71 -3.04 -7.89 -5.82
CA TYR A 71 -3.70 -7.88 -7.12
C TYR A 71 -2.72 -7.71 -8.29
N LYS A 72 -1.75 -6.80 -8.18
CA LYS A 72 -0.76 -6.55 -9.24
C LYS A 72 0.28 -7.65 -9.34
N ALA A 73 0.71 -8.20 -8.21
CA ALA A 73 1.62 -9.34 -8.16
C ALA A 73 1.00 -10.57 -8.83
N ALA A 74 -0.26 -10.89 -8.50
CA ALA A 74 -0.99 -11.99 -9.13
C ALA A 74 -1.08 -11.84 -10.65
N LYS A 75 -1.34 -10.62 -11.14
CA LYS A 75 -1.32 -10.32 -12.59
C LYS A 75 0.05 -10.46 -13.23
N ALA A 76 1.11 -10.22 -12.48
CA ALA A 76 2.50 -10.33 -12.93
C ALA A 76 3.06 -11.76 -12.76
N GLY A 77 2.29 -12.70 -12.21
CA GLY A 77 2.75 -14.07 -11.92
C GLY A 77 3.67 -14.18 -10.70
N ILE A 78 3.71 -13.16 -9.83
CA ILE A 78 4.53 -13.15 -8.61
C ILE A 78 3.69 -13.66 -7.44
N GLN A 79 4.20 -14.65 -6.72
CA GLN A 79 3.55 -15.18 -5.53
C GLN A 79 3.78 -14.22 -4.34
N VAL A 80 2.72 -13.83 -3.65
CA VAL A 80 2.82 -12.99 -2.44
C VAL A 80 2.55 -13.84 -1.21
N ILE A 81 3.52 -13.90 -0.31
CA ILE A 81 3.41 -14.56 1.00
C ILE A 81 3.37 -13.48 2.06
N VAL A 82 2.50 -13.66 3.04
CA VAL A 82 2.31 -12.72 4.15
C VAL A 82 2.67 -13.45 5.42
N GLU A 83 3.64 -12.92 6.16
CA GLU A 83 4.11 -13.44 7.45
C GLU A 83 4.10 -12.33 8.52
#